data_AF-A0A2M7VNW3-F1
#
_entry.id   AF-A0A2M7VNW3-F1
#
_cell.length_a   1.000
_cell.length_b   1.000
_cell.length_c   1.000
_cell.angle_alpha   90.00
_cell.angle_beta   90.00
_cell.angle_gamma   90.00
#
_symmetry.space_group_name_H-M   'P 1'
#
loop_
_entity.id
_entity.type
_entity.pdbx_description
1 polymer ?
#
loop_
_entity_poly.entity_id
_entity_poly.type
_entity_poly.pdbx_seq_one_letter_code
_entity_poly.pdbx_strand_id
1 'polypeptide(L)'
;MEKLKARWGIKSNFQIIVIFFVFALNGSIAVRLATPVTHFFGLYQDTTNPWLFWPVRIALIFPIYQILLVVVGTLFGQHQF
;
A
#
# COMPACT_ATOMS: atom_id res chain seq x y z
N MET A 1 18.05 -15.61 5.13
CA MET A 1 18.03 -14.24 5.69
C MET A 1 19.16 -13.38 5.15
N GLU A 2 20.40 -13.86 5.14
CA GLU A 2 21.59 -13.12 4.65
C GLU A 2 21.43 -12.56 3.21
N LYS A 3 20.98 -13.37 2.24
CA LYS A 3 20.76 -12.91 0.85
C LYS A 3 19.68 -11.82 0.71
N LEU A 4 18.67 -11.85 1.57
CA LEU A 4 17.57 -10.87 1.55
C LEU A 4 18.06 -9.52 2.11
N LYS A 5 18.80 -9.59 3.22
CA LYS A 5 19.43 -8.42 3.85
C LYS A 5 20.39 -7.71 2.92
N ALA A 6 21.26 -8.46 2.23
CA ALA A 6 22.22 -7.90 1.30
C ALA A 6 21.55 -7.21 0.09
N ARG A 7 20.45 -7.76 -0.43
CA ARG A 7 19.71 -7.13 -1.54
C ARG A 7 18.96 -5.87 -1.14
N TRP A 8 18.50 -5.80 0.11
CA TRP A 8 17.63 -4.72 0.61
C TRP A 8 18.39 -3.75 1.54
N GLY A 9 19.71 -3.89 1.68
CA GLY A 9 20.54 -3.06 2.57
C GLY A 9 20.17 -3.16 4.06
N ILE A 10 19.51 -4.24 4.48
CA ILE A 10 18.92 -4.36 5.82
C ILE A 10 20.00 -4.75 6.83
N LYS A 11 20.20 -3.90 7.84
CA LYS A 11 21.23 -4.10 8.88
C LYS A 11 20.81 -5.02 10.02
N SER A 12 19.50 -5.21 10.24
CA SER A 12 18.97 -6.01 11.36
C SER A 12 17.72 -6.80 11.00
N ASN A 13 17.54 -7.97 11.62
CA ASN A 13 16.30 -8.75 11.50
C ASN A 13 15.06 -7.96 11.98
N PHE A 14 15.24 -7.01 12.91
CA PHE A 14 14.16 -6.14 13.39
C PHE A 14 13.58 -5.26 12.27
N GLN A 15 14.43 -4.79 11.35
CA GLN A 15 13.99 -4.01 10.20
C GLN A 15 13.07 -4.81 9.28
N ILE A 16 13.31 -6.13 9.11
CA ILE A 16 12.41 -7.01 8.34
C ILE A 16 11.03 -7.09 8.97
N ILE A 17 10.94 -7.17 10.29
CA ILE A 17 9.66 -7.19 11.01
C ILE A 17 8.91 -5.86 10.80
N VAL A 18 9.62 -4.74 10.92
CA VAL A 18 9.04 -3.40 10.68
C VAL A 18 8.52 -3.29 9.24
N ILE A 19 9.26 -3.79 8.25
CA ILE A 19 8.83 -3.78 6.84
C ILE A 19 7.53 -4.54 6.66
N PHE A 20 7.45 -5.78 7.15
CA PHE A 20 6.22 -6.57 7.03
C PHE A 20 5.05 -5.91 7.76
N PHE A 21 5.31 -5.30 8.92
CA PHE A 21 4.29 -4.57 9.67
C PHE A 21 3.76 -3.36 8.90
N VAL A 22 4.67 -2.53 8.36
CA VAL A 22 4.33 -1.38 7.50
C VAL A 22 3.57 -1.83 6.26
N PHE A 23 4.00 -2.91 5.60
CA PHE A 23 3.36 -3.44 4.41
C PHE A 23 1.93 -3.92 4.69
N ALA A 24 1.72 -4.63 5.81
CA ALA A 24 0.41 -5.09 6.26
C ALA A 24 -0.53 -3.93 6.60
N LEU A 25 -0.05 -2.93 7.36
CA LEU A 25 -0.80 -1.72 7.69
C LEU A 25 -1.21 -0.96 6.43
N ASN A 26 -0.26 -0.68 5.54
CA ASN A 26 -0.52 0.05 4.31
C ASN A 26 -1.49 -0.69 3.40
N GLY A 27 -1.44 -2.03 3.36
CA GLY A 27 -2.38 -2.84 2.57
C GLY A 27 -3.82 -2.67 3.02
N SER A 28 -4.06 -2.81 4.32
CA SER A 28 -5.39 -2.64 4.90
C SER A 28 -5.90 -1.20 4.77
N ILE A 29 -5.03 -0.20 4.98
CA ILE A 29 -5.39 1.22 4.86
C ILE A 29 -5.70 1.60 3.41
N ALA A 30 -4.89 1.17 2.43
CA ALA A 30 -5.10 1.49 1.03
C ALA A 30 -6.44 0.97 0.50
N VAL A 31 -6.83 -0.26 0.86
CA VAL A 31 -8.15 -0.82 0.48
C VAL A 31 -9.29 -0.02 1.11
N ARG A 32 -9.13 0.41 2.37
CA ARG A 32 -10.14 1.21 3.07
C ARG A 32 -10.27 2.62 2.52
N LEU A 33 -9.15 3.23 2.10
CA LEU A 33 -9.12 4.54 1.44
C LEU A 33 -9.60 4.50 -0.01
N ALA A 34 -9.43 3.37 -0.70
CA ALA A 34 -9.92 3.23 -2.07
C ALA A 34 -11.45 3.34 -2.16
N THR A 35 -12.19 2.87 -1.14
CA THR A 35 -13.67 2.97 -1.12
C THR A 35 -14.20 4.41 -1.17
N PRO A 36 -13.82 5.34 -0.26
CA PRO A 36 -14.27 6.73 -0.34
C PRO A 36 -13.76 7.42 -1.61
N VAL A 37 -12.58 7.05 -2.12
CA VAL A 37 -12.06 7.60 -3.38
C VAL A 37 -12.90 7.13 -4.57
N THR A 38 -13.24 5.84 -4.68
CA THR A 38 -14.15 5.36 -5.74
C THR A 38 -15.51 6.01 -5.65
N HIS A 39 -16.05 6.19 -4.43
CA HIS A 39 -17.32 6.87 -4.21
C HIS A 39 -17.26 8.36 -4.58
N PHE A 40 -16.15 9.04 -4.31
CA PHE A 40 -15.91 10.42 -4.74
C PHE A 40 -15.94 10.57 -6.27
N PHE A 41 -15.45 9.57 -7.01
CA PHE A 41 -15.56 9.51 -8.47
C PHE A 41 -16.93 9.03 -8.96
N GLY A 42 -17.91 8.82 -8.07
CA GLY A 42 -19.25 8.33 -8.43
C GLY A 42 -19.28 6.85 -8.83
N LEU A 43 -18.22 6.09 -8.54
CA LEU A 43 -18.14 4.66 -8.81
C LEU A 43 -18.61 3.89 -7.58
N TYR A 44 -19.85 3.41 -7.64
CA TYR A 44 -20.43 2.55 -6.63
C TYR A 44 -20.36 1.11 -7.08
N GLN A 45 -20.08 0.20 -6.13
CA GLN A 45 -20.01 -1.22 -6.39
C GLN A 45 -21.33 -1.79 -6.93
N ASP A 46 -22.47 -1.21 -6.53
CA ASP A 46 -23.80 -1.71 -6.87
C ASP A 46 -24.35 -1.12 -8.18
N THR A 47 -23.89 0.06 -8.59
CA THR A 47 -24.40 0.75 -9.80
C THR A 47 -23.44 0.68 -10.99
N THR A 48 -22.16 0.37 -10.74
CA THR A 48 -21.14 0.31 -11.78
C THR A 48 -20.96 -1.12 -12.26
N ASN A 49 -20.78 -1.31 -13.58
CA ASN A 49 -20.42 -2.61 -14.13
C ASN A 49 -19.16 -3.15 -13.40
N PRO A 50 -19.20 -4.37 -12.82
CA PRO A 50 -18.06 -4.95 -12.10
C PRO A 50 -16.76 -4.97 -12.91
N TRP A 51 -16.86 -5.14 -14.24
CA TRP A 51 -15.71 -5.16 -15.14
C TRP A 51 -15.02 -3.80 -15.29
N LEU A 52 -15.74 -2.69 -15.03
CA LEU A 52 -15.16 -1.35 -14.97
C LEU A 52 -14.74 -0.98 -13.55
N PHE A 53 -15.57 -1.33 -12.56
CA PHE A 53 -15.35 -0.98 -11.16
C PHE A 53 -14.02 -1.53 -10.63
N TRP A 54 -13.76 -2.82 -10.85
CA TRP A 54 -12.56 -3.48 -10.31
C TRP A 54 -11.25 -2.94 -10.88
N PRO A 55 -11.06 -2.80 -12.20
CA PRO A 55 -9.85 -2.20 -12.76
C PRO A 55 -9.61 -0.79 -12.26
N VAL A 56 -10.64 0.07 -12.23
CA VAL A 56 -10.49 1.44 -11.73
C VAL A 56 -10.15 1.45 -10.24
N ARG A 57 -10.80 0.61 -9.44
CA ARG A 57 -10.49 0.48 -8.02
C ARG A 57 -9.05 0.03 -7.78
N ILE A 58 -8.57 -0.97 -8.51
CA ILE A 58 -7.17 -1.44 -8.42
C ILE A 58 -6.21 -0.33 -8.85
N ALA A 59 -6.52 0.37 -9.95
CA ALA A 59 -5.74 1.50 -10.43
C ALA A 59 -5.70 2.66 -9.44
N LEU A 60 -6.72 2.84 -8.59
CA LEU A 60 -6.74 3.83 -7.50
C LEU A 60 -6.01 3.34 -6.24
N ILE A 61 -6.10 2.05 -5.90
CA ILE A 61 -5.36 1.47 -4.76
C ILE A 61 -3.87 1.66 -4.95
N PHE A 62 -3.35 1.50 -6.18
CA PHE A 62 -1.93 1.61 -6.47
C PHE A 62 -1.30 2.98 -6.04
N PRO A 63 -1.76 4.15 -6.54
CA PRO A 63 -1.22 5.44 -6.12
C PRO A 63 -1.47 5.74 -4.63
N ILE A 64 -2.61 5.34 -4.07
CA ILE A 64 -2.86 5.47 -2.62
C ILE A 64 -1.81 4.69 -1.83
N TYR A 65 -1.49 3.47 -2.26
CA TYR A 65 -0.49 2.63 -1.62
C TYR A 65 0.92 3.24 -1.72
N GLN A 66 1.29 3.81 -2.87
CA GLN A 66 2.58 4.50 -3.03
C GLN A 66 2.71 5.69 -2.06
N ILE A 67 1.67 6.50 -1.93
CA ILE A 67 1.66 7.63 -0.99
C ILE A 67 1.80 7.13 0.45
N LEU A 68 1.06 6.08 0.82
CA LEU A 68 1.14 5.47 2.15
C LEU A 68 2.53 4.89 2.45
N LEU A 69 3.17 4.25 1.46
CA LEU A 69 4.54 3.76 1.60
C LEU A 69 5.52 4.89 1.89
N VAL A 70 5.43 6.02 1.17
CA VAL A 70 6.30 7.18 1.40
C VAL A 70 6.05 7.77 2.79
N VAL A 71 4.78 7.96 3.18
CA VAL A 71 4.41 8.53 4.49
C VAL A 71 4.87 7.64 5.63
N VAL A 72 4.51 6.35 5.61
CA VAL A 72 4.83 5.42 6.67
C VAL A 72 6.32 5.06 6.66
N GLY A 73 6.92 4.87 5.49
CA GLY A 73 8.37 4.68 5.34
C GLY A 73 9.17 5.83 5.93
N THR A 74 8.73 7.07 5.70
CA THR A 74 9.31 8.27 6.33
C THR A 74 9.14 8.28 7.85
N LEU A 75 7.96 7.92 8.36
CA LEU A 75 7.70 7.87 9.81
C LEU A 75 8.58 6.84 10.54
N PHE A 76 8.91 5.72 9.90
CA PHE A 76 9.78 4.68 10.46
C PHE A 76 11.27 4.87 10.10
N GLY A 77 11.65 6.01 9.50
CA GLY A 77 13.03 6.31 9.10
C GLY A 77 13.58 5.41 8.00
N GLN A 78 12.69 4.72 7.28
CA GLN A 78 13.00 3.81 6.18
C GLN A 78 12.84 4.53 4.84
N HIS A 79 13.72 5.49 4.56
CA HIS A 79 13.73 6.25 3.31
C HIS A 79 14.22 5.47 2.07
N GLN A 80 14.58 4.19 2.22
CA GLN A 80 15.04 3.33 1.12
C GLN A 80 13.96 2.37 0.61
N PHE A 81 12.68 2.63 0.93
CA PHE A 81 11.54 1.95 0.28
C PHE A 81 11.06 2.69 -0.95
#